data_AF-A0A091JYP5-F1
#
_entry.id   AF-A0A091JYP5-F1
#
_cell.length_a   1.000
_cell.length_b   1.000
_cell.length_c   1.000
_cell.angle_alpha   90.00
_cell.angle_beta   90.00
_cell.angle_gamma   90.00
#
_symmetry.space_group_name_H-M   'P 1'
#
loop_
_entity.id
_entity.type
_entity.pdbx_description
1 polymer ?
#
loop_
_entity_poly.entity_id
_entity_poly.type
_entity_poly.pdbx_seq_one_letter_code
_entity_poly.pdbx_strand_id
1 'polypeptide(L)'
;TIDIANAFFSIPLAAECRPQFAFTWRGVQYTWSQLLQGWKHSPTISHGLIQTALEQGEALEHLQYIDDNVVWGNTAEEVFEKGKKIVQILLKAGFAIKQSKVKGPAQEIQFLGIKWQDGCHQIPMDVINKIMAISPPTSKKEIQAFSGVVGFWRMHIPNYSLIVSPLYRMTQKKNDFKWGPEQRQDFEEIKQEIVHVVALGPVFAEQDVRNVLYTTARENGPTWRLWQKAPGETQDQTLGF
;
A
#
# COMPACT_ATOMS: atom_id res chain seq x y z
N THR A 1 -14.82 -2.86 2.96
CA THR A 1 -13.57 -3.66 3.01
C THR A 1 -13.76 -4.84 3.94
N ILE A 2 -12.99 -5.91 3.75
CA ILE A 2 -13.08 -7.16 4.52
C ILE A 2 -11.65 -7.57 4.90
N ASP A 3 -11.39 -7.72 6.20
CA ASP A 3 -10.13 -8.27 6.71
C ASP A 3 -10.41 -9.64 7.32
N ILE A 4 -9.60 -10.63 6.90
CA ILE A 4 -9.67 -12.01 7.39
C ILE A 4 -8.94 -12.11 8.72
N ALA A 5 -9.68 -12.47 9.77
CA ALA A 5 -9.12 -12.54 11.11
C ALA A 5 -8.21 -13.76 11.24
N ASN A 6 -6.95 -13.54 11.64
CA ASN A 6 -5.99 -14.61 11.87
C ASN A 6 -5.84 -15.53 10.64
N ALA A 7 -5.77 -14.95 9.44
CA ALA A 7 -5.75 -15.69 8.18
C ALA A 7 -4.75 -16.86 8.17
N PHE A 8 -3.54 -16.64 8.69
CA PHE A 8 -2.52 -17.69 8.75
C PHE A 8 -2.93 -18.85 9.68
N PHE A 9 -3.51 -18.55 10.86
CA PHE A 9 -3.95 -19.59 11.77
C PHE A 9 -5.19 -20.36 11.29
N SER A 10 -5.81 -19.95 10.18
CA SER A 10 -6.87 -20.71 9.51
C SER A 10 -6.30 -21.80 8.59
N ILE A 11 -4.99 -21.80 8.33
CA ILE A 11 -4.33 -22.71 7.38
C ILE A 11 -3.58 -23.79 8.15
N PRO A 12 -4.00 -25.07 8.04
CA PRO A 12 -3.35 -26.16 8.75
C PRO A 12 -1.95 -26.42 8.18
N LEU A 13 -1.01 -26.67 9.08
CA LEU A 13 0.34 -27.05 8.70
C LEU A 13 0.43 -28.59 8.59
N ALA A 14 0.98 -29.05 7.47
CA ALA A 14 1.28 -30.45 7.20
C ALA A 14 2.12 -31.04 8.34
N ALA A 15 1.80 -32.27 8.77
CA ALA A 15 2.37 -32.87 9.98
C ALA A 15 3.90 -32.98 9.91
N GLU A 16 4.42 -33.29 8.72
CA GLU A 16 5.82 -33.38 8.36
C GLU A 16 6.58 -32.05 8.46
N CYS A 17 5.88 -30.91 8.33
CA CYS A 17 6.49 -29.58 8.44
C CYS A 17 6.56 -29.07 9.88
N ARG A 18 5.71 -29.58 10.78
CA ARG A 18 5.62 -29.08 12.18
C ARG A 18 6.95 -29.09 12.92
N PRO A 19 7.81 -30.13 12.84
CA PRO A 19 9.09 -30.14 13.57
C PRO A 19 10.00 -28.94 13.24
N GLN A 20 9.87 -28.32 12.05
CA GLN A 20 10.67 -27.17 11.63
C GLN A 20 10.33 -25.89 12.41
N PHE A 21 9.15 -25.83 13.03
CA PHE A 21 8.66 -24.66 13.76
C PHE A 21 8.59 -24.90 15.27
N ALA A 22 9.38 -25.84 15.78
CA ALA A 22 9.42 -26.14 17.20
C ALA A 22 10.06 -25.00 18.00
N PHE A 23 9.55 -24.76 19.20
CA PHE A 23 10.11 -23.81 20.17
C PHE A 23 10.01 -24.37 21.58
N THR A 24 10.87 -23.90 22.49
CA THR A 24 10.91 -24.38 23.88
C THR A 24 10.37 -23.33 24.82
N TRP A 25 9.42 -23.72 25.67
CA TRP A 25 8.92 -22.88 26.75
C TRP A 25 8.95 -23.65 28.07
N ARG A 26 9.68 -23.10 29.07
CA ARG A 26 9.85 -23.70 30.40
C ARG A 26 10.31 -25.18 30.36
N GLY A 27 11.24 -25.50 29.46
CA GLY A 27 11.77 -26.86 29.30
C GLY A 27 10.86 -27.84 28.55
N VAL A 28 9.69 -27.39 28.10
CA VAL A 28 8.77 -28.20 27.27
C VAL A 28 8.85 -27.70 25.83
N GLN A 29 8.97 -28.63 24.88
CA GLN A 29 8.98 -28.32 23.45
C GLN A 29 7.54 -28.28 22.93
N TYR A 30 7.22 -27.22 22.19
CA TYR A 30 5.97 -27.02 21.49
C TYR A 30 6.24 -26.88 19.99
N THR A 31 5.21 -27.07 19.18
CA THR A 31 5.25 -26.76 17.76
C THR A 31 3.90 -26.24 17.28
N TRP A 32 3.93 -25.50 16.17
CA TRP A 32 2.74 -24.99 15.50
C TRP A 32 2.05 -26.08 14.70
N SER A 33 0.72 -26.16 14.82
CA SER A 33 -0.15 -27.01 13.99
C SER A 33 -0.80 -26.26 12.82
N GLN A 34 -0.68 -24.93 12.81
CA GLN A 34 -1.21 -24.02 11.81
C GLN A 34 -0.07 -23.15 11.26
N LEU A 35 -0.30 -22.53 10.11
CA LEU A 35 0.65 -21.59 9.52
C LEU A 35 0.89 -20.41 10.47
N LEU A 36 2.16 -20.17 10.79
CA LEU A 36 2.56 -19.21 11.81
C LEU A 36 2.77 -17.78 11.26
N GLN A 37 2.55 -16.79 12.12
CA GLN A 37 3.02 -15.43 11.89
C GLN A 37 4.55 -15.36 12.00
N GLY A 38 5.17 -14.49 11.19
CA GLY A 38 6.62 -14.27 11.20
C GLY A 38 7.43 -15.19 10.27
N TRP A 39 6.83 -16.25 9.72
CA TRP A 39 7.49 -17.03 8.67
C TRP A 39 7.35 -16.35 7.31
N LYS A 40 8.47 -16.18 6.61
CA LYS A 40 8.58 -15.37 5.38
C LYS A 40 7.64 -15.80 4.24
N HIS A 41 7.20 -17.06 4.22
CA HIS A 41 6.33 -17.60 3.18
C HIS A 41 4.85 -17.63 3.57
N SER A 42 4.51 -17.38 4.85
CA SER A 42 3.11 -17.39 5.29
C SER A 42 2.22 -16.43 4.50
N PRO A 43 2.65 -15.17 4.21
CA PRO A 43 1.83 -14.25 3.42
C PRO A 43 1.53 -14.77 2.02
N THR A 44 2.54 -15.34 1.34
CA THR A 44 2.39 -15.85 -0.04
C THR A 44 1.46 -17.04 -0.09
N ILE A 45 1.60 -18.00 0.84
CA ILE A 45 0.74 -19.18 0.91
C ILE A 45 -0.70 -18.76 1.23
N SER A 46 -0.88 -17.89 2.21
CA SER A 46 -2.21 -17.39 2.59
C SER A 46 -2.88 -16.63 1.45
N HIS A 47 -2.13 -15.74 0.79
CA HIS A 47 -2.62 -14.99 -0.38
C HIS A 47 -3.13 -15.95 -1.45
N GLY A 48 -2.32 -16.94 -1.85
CA GLY A 48 -2.68 -17.89 -2.90
C GLY A 48 -3.90 -18.76 -2.58
N LEU A 49 -4.05 -19.20 -1.32
CA LEU A 49 -5.22 -19.98 -0.90
C LEU A 49 -6.50 -19.15 -0.90
N ILE A 50 -6.43 -17.91 -0.40
CA ILE A 50 -7.57 -16.97 -0.42
C ILE A 50 -7.94 -16.65 -1.88
N GLN A 51 -6.95 -16.35 -2.73
CA GLN A 51 -7.16 -16.07 -4.14
C GLN A 51 -7.84 -17.25 -4.85
N THR A 52 -7.34 -18.47 -4.64
CA THR A 52 -7.93 -19.68 -5.20
C THR A 52 -9.39 -19.85 -4.78
N ALA A 53 -9.71 -19.60 -3.50
CA ALA A 53 -11.09 -19.67 -3.02
C ALA A 53 -11.98 -18.62 -3.70
N LEU A 54 -11.50 -17.38 -3.83
CA LEU A 54 -12.23 -16.29 -4.48
C LEU A 54 -12.48 -16.56 -5.96
N GLU A 55 -11.48 -17.10 -6.68
CA GLU A 55 -11.60 -17.51 -8.08
C GLU A 55 -12.62 -18.64 -8.27
N GLN A 56 -12.54 -19.70 -7.46
CA GLN A 56 -13.50 -20.81 -7.48
C GLN A 56 -14.92 -20.38 -7.10
N GLY A 57 -15.04 -19.37 -6.25
CA GLY A 57 -16.31 -18.78 -5.86
C GLY A 57 -16.86 -17.73 -6.84
N GLU A 58 -16.17 -17.50 -7.97
CA GLU A 58 -16.50 -16.49 -8.98
C GLU A 58 -16.66 -15.10 -8.37
N ALA A 59 -15.75 -14.70 -7.47
CA ALA A 59 -15.74 -13.37 -6.88
C ALA A 59 -15.49 -12.31 -7.98
N LEU A 60 -16.47 -11.44 -8.20
CA LEU A 60 -16.40 -10.39 -9.21
C LEU A 60 -15.73 -9.14 -8.62
N GLU A 61 -14.91 -8.48 -9.43
CA GLU A 61 -14.44 -7.10 -9.23
C GLU A 61 -14.01 -6.80 -7.79
N HIS A 62 -12.92 -7.45 -7.39
CA HIS A 62 -12.33 -7.30 -6.07
C HIS A 62 -10.82 -7.17 -6.19
N LEU A 63 -10.21 -6.62 -5.14
CA LEU A 63 -8.77 -6.55 -4.99
C LEU A 63 -8.42 -7.19 -3.65
N GLN A 64 -7.49 -8.14 -3.70
CA GLN A 64 -6.99 -8.86 -2.55
C GLN A 64 -5.52 -8.52 -2.33
N TYR A 65 -5.14 -8.31 -1.08
CA TYR A 65 -3.76 -8.26 -0.64
C TYR A 65 -3.60 -9.02 0.68
N ILE A 66 -3.12 -10.26 0.57
CA ILE A 66 -2.96 -11.18 1.71
C ILE A 66 -4.34 -11.44 2.33
N ASP A 67 -4.62 -10.89 3.50
CA ASP A 67 -5.85 -11.01 4.28
C ASP A 67 -6.84 -9.84 4.07
N ASP A 68 -6.37 -8.74 3.47
CA ASP A 68 -7.17 -7.57 3.15
C ASP A 68 -7.88 -7.73 1.80
N ASN A 69 -9.18 -7.48 1.78
CA ASN A 69 -10.03 -7.54 0.59
C ASN A 69 -10.86 -6.26 0.45
N VAL A 70 -10.99 -5.77 -0.78
CA VAL A 70 -11.86 -4.64 -1.11
C VAL A 70 -12.69 -4.95 -2.36
N VAL A 71 -13.91 -4.43 -2.35
CA VAL A 71 -14.87 -4.48 -3.45
C VAL A 71 -15.32 -3.06 -3.76
N TRP A 72 -15.66 -2.81 -5.01
CA TRP A 72 -16.18 -1.52 -5.49
C TRP A 72 -17.38 -1.74 -6.41
N GLY A 73 -18.10 -0.66 -6.69
CA GLY A 73 -19.32 -0.65 -7.49
C GLY A 73 -19.90 0.76 -7.56
N ASN A 74 -20.90 0.93 -8.41
CA ASN A 74 -21.53 2.23 -8.66
C ASN A 74 -22.63 2.56 -7.64
N THR A 75 -23.16 1.53 -6.96
CA THR A 75 -24.21 1.68 -5.94
C THR A 75 -23.81 1.00 -4.64
N ALA A 76 -24.35 1.48 -3.52
CA ALA A 76 -24.08 0.89 -2.22
C ALA A 76 -24.61 -0.55 -2.14
N GLU A 77 -25.76 -0.82 -2.77
CA GLU A 77 -26.42 -2.12 -2.83
C GLU A 77 -25.56 -3.15 -3.59
N GLU A 78 -25.00 -2.76 -4.74
CA GLU A 78 -24.07 -3.59 -5.51
C GLU A 78 -22.82 -3.96 -4.69
N VAL A 79 -22.20 -2.95 -4.05
CA VAL A 79 -21.03 -3.16 -3.19
C VAL A 79 -21.36 -4.09 -2.02
N PHE A 80 -22.53 -3.94 -1.43
CA PHE A 80 -23.00 -4.78 -0.34
C PHE A 80 -23.16 -6.25 -0.78
N GLU A 81 -23.84 -6.50 -1.89
CA GLU A 81 -24.04 -7.87 -2.38
C GLU A 81 -22.72 -8.52 -2.84
N LYS A 82 -21.82 -7.77 -3.49
CA LYS A 82 -20.45 -8.25 -3.79
C LYS A 82 -19.69 -8.61 -2.52
N GLY A 83 -19.71 -7.74 -1.52
CA GLY A 83 -19.05 -7.99 -0.22
C GLY A 83 -19.61 -9.22 0.49
N LYS A 84 -20.94 -9.39 0.50
CA LYS A 84 -21.61 -10.56 1.05
C LYS A 84 -21.22 -11.85 0.32
N LYS A 85 -21.12 -11.83 -1.02
CA LYS A 85 -20.64 -12.97 -1.81
C LYS A 85 -19.21 -13.35 -1.41
N ILE A 86 -18.30 -12.38 -1.30
CA ILE A 86 -16.91 -12.64 -0.85
C ILE A 86 -16.90 -13.27 0.54
N VAL A 87 -17.63 -12.71 1.51
CA VAL A 87 -17.71 -13.28 2.86
C VAL A 87 -18.20 -14.72 2.83
N GLN A 88 -19.22 -15.03 2.04
CA GLN A 88 -19.73 -16.40 1.90
C GLN A 88 -18.70 -17.37 1.31
N ILE A 89 -17.95 -16.95 0.30
CA ILE A 89 -16.89 -17.76 -0.33
C ILE A 89 -15.80 -18.07 0.70
N LEU A 90 -15.32 -17.04 1.41
CA LEU A 90 -14.26 -17.18 2.41
C LEU A 90 -14.68 -18.07 3.58
N LEU A 91 -15.91 -17.93 4.08
CA LEU A 91 -16.45 -18.79 5.13
C LEU A 91 -16.56 -20.25 4.66
N LYS A 92 -17.00 -20.49 3.42
CA LYS A 92 -17.04 -21.84 2.83
C LYS A 92 -15.65 -22.46 2.68
N ALA A 93 -14.64 -21.64 2.39
CA ALA A 93 -13.25 -22.06 2.30
C ALA A 93 -12.56 -22.26 3.67
N GLY A 94 -13.28 -22.02 4.78
CA GLY A 94 -12.76 -22.24 6.14
C GLY A 94 -12.03 -21.06 6.75
N PHE A 95 -12.04 -19.88 6.13
CA PHE A 95 -11.45 -18.67 6.69
C PHE A 95 -12.39 -18.02 7.72
N ALA A 96 -11.82 -17.58 8.85
CA ALA A 96 -12.56 -16.87 9.87
C ALA A 96 -12.63 -15.37 9.57
N ILE A 97 -13.85 -14.80 9.61
CA ILE A 97 -14.08 -13.36 9.42
C ILE A 97 -14.69 -12.79 10.68
N LYS A 98 -14.08 -11.73 11.22
CA LYS A 98 -14.68 -10.97 12.34
C LYS A 98 -15.61 -9.90 11.78
N GLN A 99 -16.87 -9.90 12.21
CA GLN A 99 -17.85 -8.91 11.79
C GLN A 99 -17.37 -7.46 12.04
N SER A 100 -16.67 -7.21 13.15
CA SER A 100 -16.11 -5.89 13.48
C SER A 100 -15.03 -5.42 12.51
N LYS A 101 -14.47 -6.31 11.69
CA LYS A 101 -13.49 -6.01 10.66
C LYS A 101 -14.09 -5.88 9.25
N VAL A 102 -15.39 -6.15 9.09
CA VAL A 102 -16.11 -5.93 7.84
C VAL A 102 -16.69 -4.52 7.87
N LYS A 103 -16.27 -3.68 6.92
CA LYS A 103 -16.82 -2.34 6.70
C LYS A 103 -17.76 -2.38 5.51
N GLY A 104 -18.98 -1.89 5.70
CA GLY A 104 -19.99 -1.78 4.65
C GLY A 104 -19.63 -0.76 3.56
N PRO A 105 -20.56 -0.52 2.61
CA PRO A 105 -20.37 0.47 1.56
C PRO A 105 -20.09 1.86 2.13
N ALA A 106 -19.11 2.56 1.56
CA ALA A 106 -18.75 3.93 1.90
C ALA A 106 -18.12 4.61 0.68
N GLN A 107 -18.31 5.93 0.57
CA GLN A 107 -17.67 6.74 -0.49
C GLN A 107 -16.17 6.95 -0.23
N GLU A 108 -15.77 6.92 1.04
CA GLU A 108 -14.37 7.02 1.47
C GLU A 108 -13.98 5.77 2.25
N ILE A 109 -12.85 5.18 1.86
CA ILE A 109 -12.26 4.04 2.59
C ILE A 109 -10.75 4.23 2.75
N GLN A 110 -10.18 3.54 3.73
CA GLN A 110 -8.73 3.35 3.83
C GLN A 110 -8.42 1.88 3.58
N PHE A 111 -7.58 1.60 2.58
CA PHE A 111 -7.18 0.25 2.17
C PHE A 111 -5.68 0.26 1.87
N LEU A 112 -4.94 -0.69 2.46
CA LEU A 112 -3.47 -0.77 2.38
C LEU A 112 -2.75 0.52 2.79
N GLY A 113 -3.31 1.25 3.76
CA GLY A 113 -2.76 2.52 4.23
C GLY A 113 -2.99 3.70 3.28
N ILE A 114 -3.70 3.51 2.17
CA ILE A 114 -4.04 4.54 1.19
C ILE A 114 -5.50 4.96 1.40
N LYS A 115 -5.79 6.26 1.31
CA LYS A 115 -7.16 6.78 1.31
C LYS A 115 -7.71 6.70 -0.12
N TRP A 116 -8.88 6.11 -0.28
CA TRP A 116 -9.59 6.00 -1.55
C TRP A 116 -10.92 6.75 -1.45
N GLN A 117 -11.19 7.59 -2.45
CA GLN A 117 -12.42 8.37 -2.53
C GLN A 117 -12.74 8.66 -4.00
N ASP A 118 -13.95 8.32 -4.44
CA ASP A 118 -14.44 8.59 -5.81
C ASP A 118 -13.46 8.11 -6.91
N GLY A 119 -12.88 6.92 -6.73
CA GLY A 119 -11.89 6.33 -7.63
C GLY A 119 -10.49 6.94 -7.55
N CYS A 120 -10.34 8.09 -6.89
CA CYS A 120 -9.04 8.68 -6.60
C CYS A 120 -8.38 8.03 -5.38
N HIS A 121 -7.06 7.96 -5.39
CA HIS A 121 -6.27 7.56 -4.24
C HIS A 121 -5.36 8.69 -3.75
N GLN A 122 -5.23 8.79 -2.43
CA GLN A 122 -4.62 9.91 -1.72
C GLN A 122 -3.78 9.42 -0.53
N ILE A 123 -2.79 10.24 -0.15
CA ILE A 123 -2.08 10.06 1.11
C ILE A 123 -3.03 10.45 2.26
N PRO A 124 -3.25 9.60 3.26
CA PRO A 124 -4.04 9.97 4.43
C PRO A 124 -3.43 11.16 5.20
N MET A 125 -4.27 12.04 5.73
CA MET A 125 -3.82 13.22 6.45
C MET A 125 -3.00 12.88 7.71
N ASP A 126 -3.31 11.77 8.39
CA ASP A 126 -2.52 11.32 9.54
C ASP A 126 -1.10 10.89 9.14
N VAL A 127 -0.93 10.34 7.93
CA VAL A 127 0.38 10.00 7.36
C VAL A 127 1.16 11.27 7.03
N ILE A 128 0.52 12.26 6.41
CA ILE A 128 1.14 13.58 6.15
C ILE A 128 1.61 14.21 7.47
N ASN A 129 0.73 14.26 8.47
CA ASN A 129 1.05 14.82 9.78
C ASN A 129 2.21 14.08 10.46
N LYS A 130 2.25 12.75 10.38
CA LYS A 130 3.37 11.94 10.91
C LYS A 130 4.68 12.27 10.22
N ILE A 131 4.68 12.41 8.88
CA ILE A 131 5.87 12.78 8.10
C ILE A 131 6.34 14.20 8.49
N MET A 132 5.42 15.14 8.63
CA MET A 132 5.73 16.52 9.06
C MET A 132 6.31 16.58 10.48
N ALA A 133 5.91 15.66 11.35
CA ALA A 133 6.42 15.54 12.72
C ALA A 133 7.77 14.81 12.83
N ILE A 134 8.31 14.26 11.73
CA ILE A 134 9.62 13.59 11.76
C ILE A 134 10.70 14.62 12.13
N SER A 135 11.44 14.28 13.19
CA SER A 135 12.55 15.09 13.69
C SER A 135 13.73 15.05 12.71
N PRO A 136 14.59 16.08 12.70
CA PRO A 136 15.80 16.10 11.90
C PRO A 136 16.64 14.83 12.12
N PRO A 137 16.99 14.08 11.06
CA PRO A 137 17.77 12.85 11.19
C PRO A 137 19.17 13.14 11.74
N THR A 138 19.63 12.27 12.62
CA THR A 138 20.95 12.34 13.27
C THR A 138 21.95 11.34 12.69
N SER A 139 21.48 10.47 11.79
CA SER A 139 22.29 9.41 11.18
C SER A 139 21.89 9.13 9.73
N LYS A 140 22.81 8.52 8.97
CA LYS A 140 22.49 8.02 7.61
C LYS A 140 21.34 7.02 7.59
N LYS A 141 21.23 6.19 8.63
CA LYS A 141 20.15 5.21 8.75
C LYS A 141 18.79 5.89 8.89
N GLU A 142 18.71 6.98 9.65
CA GLU A 142 17.49 7.78 9.75
C GLU A 142 17.14 8.48 8.44
N ILE A 143 18.13 9.02 7.71
CA ILE A 143 17.85 9.56 6.35
C ILE A 143 17.30 8.45 5.44
N GLN A 144 17.92 7.27 5.43
CA GLN A 144 17.45 6.14 4.62
C GLN A 144 16.03 5.70 5.02
N ALA A 145 15.72 5.67 6.31
CA ALA A 145 14.38 5.36 6.80
C ALA A 145 13.36 6.42 6.34
N PHE A 146 13.69 7.71 6.49
CA PHE A 146 12.85 8.80 6.00
C PHE A 146 12.63 8.71 4.48
N SER A 147 13.70 8.53 3.70
CA SER A 147 13.62 8.33 2.25
C SER A 147 12.79 7.11 1.85
N GLY A 148 12.81 6.04 2.66
CA GLY A 148 11.92 4.89 2.47
C GLY A 148 10.45 5.24 2.66
N VAL A 149 10.12 5.98 3.72
CA VAL A 149 8.75 6.43 4.01
C VAL A 149 8.23 7.35 2.91
N VAL A 150 8.99 8.39 2.54
CA VAL A 150 8.58 9.31 1.48
C VAL A 150 8.56 8.61 0.11
N GLY A 151 9.51 7.70 -0.13
CA GLY A 151 9.61 6.94 -1.37
C GLY A 151 8.42 6.03 -1.66
N PHE A 152 7.71 5.55 -0.63
CA PHE A 152 6.43 4.84 -0.79
C PHE A 152 5.38 5.73 -1.48
N TRP A 153 5.39 7.03 -1.20
CA TRP A 153 4.43 8.02 -1.71
C TRP A 153 4.92 8.79 -2.95
N ARG A 154 6.06 8.40 -3.54
CA ARG A 154 6.72 9.16 -4.62
C ARG A 154 5.80 9.53 -5.79
N MET A 155 4.84 8.66 -6.12
CA MET A 155 3.90 8.86 -7.23
C MET A 155 2.97 10.05 -7.01
N HIS A 156 2.78 10.49 -5.76
CA HIS A 156 1.96 11.65 -5.40
C HIS A 156 2.75 12.96 -5.35
N ILE A 157 4.08 12.89 -5.45
CA ILE A 157 4.99 14.02 -5.22
C ILE A 157 5.57 14.48 -6.57
N PRO A 158 5.14 15.65 -7.09
CA PRO A 158 5.70 16.19 -8.32
C PRO A 158 7.20 16.39 -8.24
N ASN A 159 7.94 15.97 -9.27
CA ASN A 159 9.40 16.13 -9.33
C ASN A 159 10.16 15.44 -8.17
N TYR A 160 9.60 14.36 -7.61
CA TYR A 160 10.17 13.62 -6.49
C TYR A 160 11.69 13.41 -6.60
N SER A 161 12.17 12.95 -7.76
CA SER A 161 13.60 12.67 -8.00
C SER A 161 14.52 13.87 -7.75
N LEU A 162 14.07 15.08 -8.10
CA LEU A 162 14.81 16.31 -7.88
C LEU A 162 14.81 16.68 -6.39
N ILE A 163 13.64 16.57 -5.76
CA ILE A 163 13.39 16.90 -4.36
C ILE A 163 14.22 16.02 -3.42
N VAL A 164 14.31 14.70 -3.67
CA VAL A 164 15.07 13.78 -2.80
C VAL A 164 16.54 13.59 -3.19
N SER A 165 16.99 14.18 -4.30
CA SER A 165 18.40 14.10 -4.76
C SER A 165 19.42 14.47 -3.67
N PRO A 166 19.20 15.55 -2.86
CA PRO A 166 20.12 15.88 -1.79
C PRO A 166 20.21 14.79 -0.70
N LEU A 167 19.10 14.17 -0.32
CA LEU A 167 19.10 13.06 0.67
C LEU A 167 19.89 11.86 0.16
N TYR A 168 19.78 11.54 -1.13
CA TYR A 168 20.58 10.47 -1.71
C TYR A 168 22.08 10.77 -1.65
N ARG A 169 22.51 12.02 -1.88
CA ARG A 169 23.93 12.42 -1.72
C ARG A 169 24.44 12.22 -0.29
N MET A 170 23.60 12.46 0.72
CA MET A 170 23.94 12.27 2.14
C MET A 170 24.06 10.80 2.56
N THR A 171 23.36 9.90 1.87
CA THR A 171 23.34 8.46 2.20
C THR A 171 24.38 7.64 1.44
N GLN A 172 25.15 8.27 0.54
CA GLN A 172 26.24 7.58 -0.18
C GLN A 172 27.29 7.02 0.79
N LYS A 173 27.75 5.79 0.52
CA LYS A 173 28.73 5.10 1.38
C LYS A 173 30.04 5.88 1.53
N LYS A 174 30.46 6.60 0.48
CA LYS A 174 31.74 7.31 0.41
C LYS A 174 31.78 8.66 1.14
N ASN A 175 30.63 9.22 1.52
CA ASN A 175 30.56 10.56 2.10
C ASN A 175 30.44 10.47 3.63
N ASP A 176 31.09 11.34 4.39
CA ASP A 176 30.78 11.45 5.82
C ASP A 176 29.37 12.02 6.02
N PHE A 177 28.70 11.60 7.09
CA PHE A 177 27.42 12.19 7.44
C PHE A 177 27.64 13.63 7.91
N LYS A 178 27.09 14.59 7.16
CA LYS A 178 27.10 16.00 7.50
C LYS A 178 25.67 16.48 7.63
N TRP A 179 25.37 17.15 8.74
CA TRP A 179 24.06 17.73 9.00
C TRP A 179 24.21 19.23 9.24
N GLY A 180 24.36 19.97 8.13
CA GLY A 180 24.52 21.43 8.12
C GLY A 180 23.23 22.17 7.77
N PRO A 181 23.31 23.51 7.62
CA PRO A 181 22.18 24.34 7.22
C PRO A 181 21.56 23.92 5.88
N GLU A 182 22.38 23.59 4.89
CA GLU A 182 21.94 23.14 3.56
C GLU A 182 21.11 21.85 3.66
N GLN A 183 21.61 20.83 4.38
CA GLN A 183 20.91 19.56 4.54
C GLN A 183 19.59 19.70 5.32
N ARG A 184 19.57 20.62 6.29
CA ARG A 184 18.34 20.94 7.03
C ARG A 184 17.32 21.65 6.14
N GLN A 185 17.77 22.56 5.28
CA GLN A 185 16.91 23.23 4.31
C GLN A 185 16.32 22.23 3.33
N ASP A 186 17.15 21.36 2.72
CA ASP A 186 16.69 20.30 1.83
C ASP A 186 15.63 19.41 2.51
N PHE A 187 15.88 19.02 3.77
CA PHE A 187 14.97 18.18 4.54
C PHE A 187 13.60 18.84 4.78
N GLU A 188 13.59 20.13 5.14
CA GLU A 188 12.31 20.83 5.36
C GLU A 188 11.60 21.18 4.06
N GLU A 189 12.33 21.44 2.96
CA GLU A 189 11.73 21.61 1.63
C GLU A 189 11.00 20.33 1.21
N ILE A 190 11.62 19.16 1.38
CA ILE A 190 10.98 17.87 1.09
C ILE A 190 9.70 17.69 1.91
N LYS A 191 9.72 18.06 3.19
CA LYS A 191 8.54 17.99 4.05
C LYS A 191 7.44 18.94 3.59
N GLN A 192 7.78 20.15 3.16
CA GLN A 192 6.82 21.11 2.61
C GLN A 192 6.20 20.63 1.29
N GLU A 193 6.97 20.00 0.41
CA GLU A 193 6.47 19.43 -0.84
C GLU A 193 5.48 18.29 -0.62
N ILE A 194 5.64 17.51 0.46
CA ILE A 194 4.70 16.45 0.85
C ILE A 194 3.32 16.99 1.24
N VAL A 195 3.21 18.26 1.64
CA VAL A 195 1.90 18.90 1.90
C VAL A 195 1.16 19.19 0.60
N HIS A 196 1.88 19.36 -0.51
CA HIS A 196 1.33 19.67 -1.83
C HIS A 196 1.11 18.42 -2.70
N VAL A 197 0.99 17.25 -2.07
CA VAL A 197 0.75 15.98 -2.76
C VAL A 197 -0.58 15.99 -3.49
N VAL A 198 -0.59 15.32 -4.65
CA VAL A 198 -1.74 15.31 -5.54
C VAL A 198 -2.50 14.00 -5.38
N ALA A 199 -3.83 14.09 -5.35
CA ALA A 199 -4.70 12.94 -5.51
C ALA A 199 -4.49 12.33 -6.90
N LEU A 200 -4.33 11.02 -6.96
CA LEU A 200 -4.15 10.31 -8.22
C LEU A 200 -5.48 9.71 -8.65
N GLY A 201 -5.89 9.97 -9.89
CA GLY A 201 -7.14 9.48 -10.44
C GLY A 201 -7.14 7.98 -10.74
N PRO A 202 -8.32 7.40 -11.04
CA PRO A 202 -8.42 6.03 -11.52
C PRO A 202 -7.81 5.92 -12.93
N VAL A 203 -7.25 4.74 -13.24
CA VAL A 203 -6.77 4.43 -14.59
C VAL A 203 -7.89 3.81 -15.40
N PHE A 204 -8.27 4.46 -16.49
CA PHE A 204 -9.25 3.93 -17.44
C PHE A 204 -8.52 3.10 -18.50
N ALA A 205 -8.91 1.84 -18.68
CA ALA A 205 -8.32 0.93 -19.67
C ALA A 205 -9.12 0.84 -20.98
N GLU A 206 -10.08 1.75 -21.18
CA GLU A 206 -10.94 1.79 -22.37
C GLU A 206 -10.16 2.18 -23.63
N GLN A 207 -10.54 1.61 -24.78
CA GLN A 207 -9.82 1.77 -26.05
C GLN A 207 -9.70 3.23 -26.52
N ASP A 208 -10.63 4.09 -26.13
CA ASP A 208 -10.67 5.49 -26.57
C ASP A 208 -10.00 6.47 -25.58
N VAL A 209 -9.46 5.97 -24.45
CA VAL A 209 -8.82 6.83 -23.45
C VAL A 209 -7.32 6.87 -23.67
N ARG A 210 -6.79 8.05 -23.97
CA ARG A 210 -5.36 8.26 -24.22
C ARG A 210 -4.61 8.63 -22.94
N ASN A 211 -3.50 7.94 -22.70
CA ASN A 211 -2.50 8.33 -21.72
C ASN A 211 -1.55 9.36 -22.33
N VAL A 212 -1.32 10.46 -21.61
CA VAL A 212 -0.41 11.53 -22.01
C VAL A 212 0.74 11.58 -21.01
N LEU A 213 1.96 11.39 -21.51
CA LEU A 213 3.18 11.52 -20.70
C LEU A 213 3.84 12.85 -21.01
N TYR A 214 3.88 13.74 -20.02
CA TYR A 214 4.67 14.97 -20.11
C TYR A 214 6.05 14.70 -19.53
N THR A 215 7.09 14.97 -20.29
CA THR A 215 8.49 14.86 -19.83
C THR A 215 9.14 16.22 -19.86
N THR A 216 9.87 16.57 -18.80
CA THR A 216 10.69 17.79 -18.75
C THR A 216 12.11 17.42 -18.39
N ALA A 217 13.09 17.87 -19.17
CA ALA A 217 14.50 17.78 -18.80
C ALA A 217 14.90 19.08 -18.08
N ARG A 218 15.42 18.96 -16.86
CA ARG A 218 16.05 20.07 -16.12
C ARG A 218 17.52 19.79 -15.92
N GLU A 219 18.29 20.81 -15.52
CA GLU A 219 19.74 20.69 -15.24
C GLU A 219 20.07 19.55 -14.27
N ASN A 220 19.17 19.27 -13.32
CA ASN A 220 19.36 18.26 -12.27
C ASN A 220 18.69 16.90 -12.58
N GLY A 221 18.21 16.69 -13.81
CA GLY A 221 17.64 15.42 -14.28
C GLY A 221 16.26 15.53 -14.93
N PRO A 222 15.76 14.44 -15.53
CA PRO A 222 14.42 14.39 -16.11
C PRO A 222 13.34 14.23 -15.03
N THR A 223 12.19 14.86 -15.27
CA THR A 223 10.94 14.61 -14.54
C THR A 223 9.84 14.26 -15.52
N TRP A 224 8.82 13.56 -15.05
CA TRP A 224 7.68 13.18 -15.87
C TRP A 224 6.38 13.34 -15.08
N ARG A 225 5.26 13.37 -15.81
CA ARG A 225 3.91 13.37 -15.25
C ARG A 225 3.02 12.59 -16.19
N LEU A 226 2.30 11.61 -15.67
CA LEU A 226 1.36 10.81 -16.43
C LEU A 226 -0.05 11.34 -16.19
N TRP A 227 -0.76 11.64 -17.28
CA TRP A 227 -2.11 12.17 -17.24
C TRP A 227 -3.04 11.34 -18.11
N GLN A 228 -4.30 11.34 -17.75
CA GLN A 228 -5.36 10.72 -18.52
C GLN A 228 -6.59 11.61 -18.50
N LYS A 229 -7.25 11.72 -19.65
CA LYS A 229 -8.50 12.46 -19.75
C LYS A 229 -9.66 11.50 -19.51
N ALA A 230 -10.44 11.71 -18.46
CA ALA A 230 -11.60 10.87 -18.19
C ALA A 230 -12.64 11.00 -19.34
N PRO A 231 -13.35 9.92 -19.70
CA PRO A 231 -14.42 9.98 -20.70
C PRO A 231 -15.46 11.06 -20.33
N GLY A 232 -15.65 12.05 -21.21
CA GLY A 232 -16.61 13.14 -21.01
C GLY A 232 -16.14 14.32 -20.16
N GLU A 233 -14.94 14.30 -19.59
CA GLU A 233 -14.39 15.45 -18.85
C GLU A 233 -13.62 16.42 -19.76
N THR A 234 -13.55 17.68 -19.36
CA THR A 234 -12.77 18.72 -20.05
C THR A 234 -11.35 18.87 -19.53
N GLN A 235 -11.07 18.38 -18.32
CA GLN A 235 -9.76 18.47 -17.67
C GLN A 235 -9.09 17.10 -17.60
N ASP A 236 -7.77 17.09 -17.69
CA ASP A 236 -6.98 15.89 -17.50
C ASP A 236 -6.83 15.61 -15.99
N GLN A 237 -6.78 14.33 -15.61
CA GLN A 237 -6.49 13.88 -14.25
C GLN A 237 -5.07 13.29 -14.18
N THR A 238 -4.36 13.53 -13.08
CA THR A 238 -3.01 12.99 -12.89
C THR A 238 -3.09 11.53 -12.43
N LEU A 239 -2.27 10.68 -13.04
CA LEU A 239 -2.08 9.28 -12.66
C LEU A 239 -0.76 9.05 -11.93
N GLY A 240 0.14 10.04 -11.92
CA GLY A 240 1.41 9.96 -11.22
C GLY A 240 2.50 10.92 -11.71
N PHE A 241 3.56 11.00 -10.92
CA PHE A 241 4.77 11.80 -11.15
C PHE A 241 6.06 10.96 -11.05
#